data_AF-A0A441X9Q9-F1
#
_entry.id   AF-A0A441X9Q9-F1
#
_cell.length_a   1.000
_cell.length_b   1.000
_cell.length_c   1.000
_cell.angle_alpha   90.00
_cell.angle_beta   90.00
_cell.angle_gamma   90.00
#
_symmetry.space_group_name_H-M   'P 1'
#
loop_
_entity.id
_entity.type
_entity.pdbx_description
1 polymer ?
#
loop_
_entity_poly.entity_id
_entity_poly.type
_entity_poly.pdbx_seq_one_letter_code
_entity_poly.pdbx_strand_id
1 'polypeptide(L)' 'MSLAAGSTIGIIGGGQLGRMLAMAAARLGYRTVVLEPQPDCPAAQVANRQITAAYDDTAALAELAAV' A
#
# COMPACT_ATOMS: atom_id res chain seq x y z
N MET A 1 16.62 -5.17 13.63
CA MET A 1 16.64 -5.89 12.33
C MET A 1 15.93 -5.01 11.33
N SER A 2 16.54 -4.72 10.17
CA SER A 2 15.95 -3.88 9.13
C SER A 2 15.38 -4.75 8.01
N LEU A 3 14.33 -4.29 7.34
CA LEU A 3 13.80 -4.93 6.14
C LEU A 3 14.81 -4.79 4.98
N ALA A 4 14.86 -5.81 4.11
CA ALA A 4 15.72 -5.78 2.93
C ALA A 4 15.08 -4.94 1.82
N ALA A 5 15.90 -4.35 0.94
CA ALA A 5 15.39 -3.77 -0.30
C ALA A 5 14.63 -4.82 -1.11
N GLY A 6 13.56 -4.42 -1.80
CA GLY A 6 12.63 -5.32 -2.47
C GLY A 6 11.49 -5.85 -1.60
N SER A 7 11.54 -5.66 -0.28
CA SER A 7 10.41 -6.01 0.62
C SER A 7 9.16 -5.20 0.29
N THR A 8 7.99 -5.69 0.71
CA THR A 8 6.71 -5.00 0.51
C THR A 8 6.31 -4.20 1.75
N ILE A 9 5.76 -3.00 1.53
CA ILE A 9 5.14 -2.18 2.57
C ILE A 9 3.62 -2.12 2.29
N GLY A 10 2.82 -2.60 3.23
CA GLY A 10 1.37 -2.41 3.23
C GLY A 10 1.00 -1.01 3.73
N ILE A 11 0.08 -0.32 3.03
CA ILE A 11 -0.39 1.02 3.35
C ILE A 11 -1.91 0.98 3.49
N ILE A 12 -2.45 1.46 4.62
CA ILE A 12 -3.89 1.63 4.82
C ILE A 12 -4.24 3.10 4.54
N GLY A 13 -5.09 3.35 3.56
CA GLY A 13 -5.48 4.69 3.10
C GLY A 13 -4.71 5.14 1.85
N GLY A 14 -5.45 5.48 0.80
CA GLY A 14 -4.95 5.77 -0.54
C GLY A 14 -4.89 7.25 -0.93
N GLY A 15 -5.01 8.16 0.04
CA GLY A 15 -4.96 9.61 -0.21
C GLY A 15 -3.57 10.15 -0.57
N GLN A 16 -3.39 11.47 -0.52
CA GLN A 16 -2.14 12.14 -0.89
C GLN A 16 -0.95 11.71 -0.02
N LEU A 17 -1.17 11.41 1.26
CA LEU A 17 -0.11 10.93 2.16
C LEU A 17 0.35 9.52 1.79
N GLY A 18 -0.60 8.61 1.48
CA GLY A 18 -0.29 7.28 0.97
C GLY A 18 0.51 7.33 -0.33
N ARG A 19 0.15 8.25 -1.24
CA ARG A 19 0.91 8.50 -2.47
C ARG A 19 2.33 8.97 -2.21
N MET A 20 2.51 9.95 -1.31
CA MET A 20 3.85 10.44 -0.94
C MET A 20 4.72 9.33 -0.33
N LEU A 21 4.14 8.50 0.54
CA LEU A 21 4.80 7.35 1.14
C LEU A 21 5.19 6.31 0.07
N ALA A 22 4.27 5.94 -0.81
CA ALA A 22 4.53 4.97 -1.87
C ALA A 22 5.65 5.43 -2.83
N MET A 23 5.68 6.71 -3.19
CA MET A 23 6.77 7.28 -3.98
C MET A 23 8.12 7.27 -3.23
N ALA A 24 8.13 7.47 -1.91
CA ALA A 24 9.35 7.39 -1.12
C ALA A 24 9.85 5.92 -1.01
N ALA A 25 8.93 4.99 -0.76
CA ALA A 25 9.20 3.56 -0.73
C ALA A 25 9.82 3.06 -2.04
N ALA A 26 9.26 3.47 -3.18
CA ALA A 26 9.78 3.12 -4.50
C ALA A 26 11.23 3.61 -4.71
N ARG A 27 11.57 4.83 -4.28
CA ARG A 27 12.94 5.37 -4.37
C ARG A 27 13.95 4.59 -3.53
N LEU A 28 13.50 3.96 -2.46
CA LEU A 28 14.30 3.11 -1.57
C LEU A 28 14.31 1.63 -2.00
N GLY A 29 13.64 1.30 -3.11
CA GLY A 29 13.58 -0.06 -3.66
C GLY A 29 12.54 -0.97 -3.00
N TYR A 30 11.57 -0.43 -2.25
CA TYR A 30 10.47 -1.21 -1.69
C TYR A 30 9.29 -1.29 -2.66
N ARG A 31 8.54 -2.39 -2.57
CA ARG A 31 7.23 -2.54 -3.19
C ARG A 31 6.16 -2.03 -2.25
N THR A 32 5.00 -1.62 -2.78
CA THR A 32 3.88 -1.15 -1.97
C THR A 32 2.55 -1.74 -2.39
N VAL A 33 1.71 -2.05 -1.41
CA VAL A 33 0.32 -2.46 -1.59
C VAL A 33 -0.54 -1.51 -0.77
N VAL A 34 -1.57 -0.93 -1.38
CA VAL A 34 -2.47 0.01 -0.69
C VAL A 34 -3.87 -0.58 -0.52
N LEU A 35 -4.43 -0.49 0.68
CA LEU A 35 -5.83 -0.79 0.96
C LEU A 35 -6.62 0.52 0.99
N GLU A 36 -7.58 0.65 0.09
CA GLU A 36 -8.42 1.84 -0.06
C GLU A 36 -9.76 1.51 -0.74
N PRO A 37 -10.91 1.86 -0.14
CA PRO A 37 -12.22 1.60 -0.72
C PRO A 37 -12.46 2.31 -2.06
N GLN A 38 -11.85 3.47 -2.30
CA GLN A 38 -11.95 4.14 -3.60
C GLN A 38 -11.01 3.50 -4.63
N PRO A 39 -11.51 2.91 -5.73
CA PRO A 39 -10.66 2.46 -6.83
C PRO A 39 -9.92 3.64 -7.48
N ASP A 40 -8.72 3.39 -8.03
CA ASP A 40 -7.88 4.40 -8.69
C ASP A 40 -7.56 5.63 -7.81
N CYS A 41 -7.46 5.40 -6.49
CA CYS A 41 -7.10 6.44 -5.53
C CYS A 41 -5.69 7.02 -5.80
N PRO A 42 -5.37 8.22 -5.27
CA PRO A 42 -4.07 8.85 -5.50
C PRO A 42 -2.84 7.96 -5.25
N ALA A 43 -2.88 7.11 -4.22
CA ALA A 43 -1.78 6.19 -3.92
C ALA A 43 -1.72 5.00 -4.90
N ALA A 44 -2.86 4.50 -5.39
CA ALA A 44 -2.91 3.39 -6.33
C ALA A 44 -2.19 3.69 -7.65
N GLN A 45 -2.14 4.96 -8.06
CA GLN A 45 -1.43 5.41 -9.26
C GLN A 45 0.10 5.18 -9.22
N VAL A 46 0.66 5.00 -8.02
CA VAL A 46 2.11 4.83 -7.80
C VAL A 46 2.45 3.56 -7.02
N ALA A 47 1.45 2.86 -6.47
CA ALA A 47 1.63 1.61 -5.75
C ALA A 47 1.76 0.42 -6.71
N ASN A 48 2.34 -0.69 -6.25
CA ASN A 48 2.45 -1.89 -7.07
C ASN A 48 1.12 -2.67 -7.16
N ARG A 49 0.24 -2.50 -6.18
CA ARG A 49 -1.08 -3.14 -6.11
C ARG A 49 -2.03 -2.31 -5.24
N GLN A 50 -3.31 -2.35 -5.58
CA GLN A 50 -4.39 -1.86 -4.72
C GLN A 50 -5.29 -3.03 -4.29
N ILE A 51 -5.69 -3.01 -3.01
CA ILE A 51 -6.79 -3.80 -2.44
C ILE A 51 -7.96 -2.83 -2.27
N THR A 52 -9.04 -3.04 -3.02
CA THR A 52 -10.23 -2.19 -2.98
C THR A 52 -11.25 -2.77 -2.03
N ALA A 53 -11.20 -2.34 -0.77
CA ALA A 53 -12.09 -2.79 0.31
C ALA A 53 -12.22 -1.71 1.37
N ALA A 54 -13.25 -1.81 2.21
CA ALA A 54 -13.42 -0.92 3.36
C ALA A 54 -12.30 -1.13 4.39
N TYR A 55 -11.97 -0.10 5.19
CA TYR A 55 -10.88 -0.17 6.15
C TYR A 55 -11.14 -1.11 7.32
N ASP A 56 -12.40 -1.46 7.58
CA ASP A 56 -12.87 -2.38 8.60
C ASP A 56 -13.10 -3.80 8.07
N ASP A 57 -12.83 -4.04 6.78
CA ASP A 57 -12.86 -5.38 6.20
C ASP A 57 -11.67 -6.21 6.70
N THR A 58 -11.95 -7.04 7.71
CA THR A 58 -10.96 -7.94 8.31
C THR A 58 -10.30 -8.90 7.33
N ALA A 59 -11.00 -9.32 6.26
CA ALA A 59 -10.41 -10.21 5.26
C ALA A 59 -9.41 -9.44 4.38
N ALA A 60 -9.75 -8.22 3.98
CA ALA A 60 -8.84 -7.35 3.24
C ALA A 60 -7.63 -6.91 4.07
N LEU A 61 -7.81 -6.67 5.38
CA LEU A 61 -6.71 -6.40 6.30
C LEU A 61 -5.78 -7.62 6.45
N ALA A 62 -6.33 -8.83 6.53
CA ALA A 62 -5.53 -10.06 6.56
C ALA A 62 -4.78 -10.28 5.24
N GLU A 63 -5.41 -9.97 4.11
CA GLU A 63 -4.76 -10.00 2.80
C GLU A 63 -3.59 -9.00 2.73
N LEU A 64 -3.79 -7.77 3.21
CA LEU A 64 -2.73 -6.76 3.27
C LEU A 64 -1.58 -7.17 4.21
N ALA A 65 -1.88 -7.87 5.31
CA ALA A 65 -0.86 -8.32 6.26
C ALA A 65 0.01 -9.47 5.72
N ALA A 66 -0.42 -10.15 4.65
CA ALA A 66 0.26 -11.28 4.04
C ALA A 66 1.22 -10.91 2.89
N VAL A 67 1.41 -9.62 2.61
CA VAL A 67 2.19 -9.09 1.47
C VAL A 67 3.70 -9.01 1.68
#